data_AF-A0A5J5IHA3-F1
#
_entry.id   AF-A0A5J5IHA3-F1
#
_cell.length_a   1.000
_cell.length_b   1.000
_cell.length_c   1.000
_cell.angle_alpha   90.00
_cell.angle_beta   90.00
_cell.angle_gamma   90.00
#
_symmetry.space_group_name_H-M   'P 1'
#
loop_
_entity.id
_entity.type
_entity.pdbx_description
1 polymer ?
#
loop_
_entity_poly.entity_id
_entity_poly.type
_entity_poly.pdbx_seq_one_letter_code
_entity_poly.pdbx_strand_id
1 'polypeptide(L)'
;MPNHEELPEHIKKLVKSKYKSAGFGNYNKNQFNEIFADIDERLSDIEHKVNPTAKKILSTRAQQMLLLHHLGFLDKLGEFGISNKKKAKILSILLNASPDNIGKDLSMIYDPVSRIKTSGNYKVINAAFKQAGIKTLIDDTEIILEKLEKQENK
;
A
#
# COMPACT_ATOMS: atom_id res chain seq x y z
N MET A 1 19.28 9.04 -22.78
CA MET A 1 18.70 10.19 -22.06
C MET A 1 17.33 10.45 -22.68
N PRO A 2 16.23 10.41 -21.92
CA PRO A 2 14.91 10.59 -22.51
C PRO A 2 14.69 12.06 -22.88
N ASN A 3 14.16 12.27 -24.08
CA ASN A 3 13.74 13.55 -24.63
C ASN A 3 12.70 14.21 -23.70
N HIS A 4 12.98 15.44 -23.26
CA HIS A 4 11.95 16.30 -22.70
C HIS A 4 11.02 16.72 -23.85
N GLU A 5 9.81 16.14 -23.89
CA GLU A 5 8.74 16.68 -24.75
C GLU A 5 8.47 18.12 -24.35
N GLU A 6 8.78 19.05 -25.26
CA GLU A 6 8.54 20.46 -25.03
C GLU A 6 7.05 20.73 -24.89
N LEU A 7 6.67 21.40 -23.80
CA LEU A 7 5.29 21.78 -23.54
C LEU A 7 4.69 22.58 -24.71
N PRO A 8 3.40 22.34 -25.04
CA PRO A 8 2.70 23.06 -26.10
C PRO A 8 2.78 24.59 -25.96
N GLU A 9 2.95 25.29 -27.09
CA GLU A 9 3.11 26.74 -27.19
C GLU A 9 2.03 27.56 -26.44
N HIS A 10 0.78 27.08 -26.42
CA HIS A 10 -0.31 27.74 -25.71
C HIS A 10 -0.13 27.71 -24.19
N ILE A 11 0.48 26.65 -23.63
CA ILE A 11 0.84 26.54 -22.21
C ILE A 11 2.04 27.46 -21.91
N LYS A 12 3.05 27.50 -22.79
CA LYS A 12 4.20 28.42 -22.65
C LYS A 12 3.77 29.89 -22.62
N LYS A 13 2.75 30.28 -23.39
CA LYS A 13 2.15 31.63 -23.37
C LYS A 13 1.40 31.95 -22.07
N LEU A 14 0.61 31.00 -21.56
CA LEU A 14 -0.13 31.15 -20.29
C LEU A 14 0.80 31.31 -19.09
N VAL A 15 1.90 30.56 -19.07
CA VAL A 15 2.95 30.71 -18.05
C VAL A 15 3.66 32.06 -18.19
N LYS A 16 4.13 32.43 -19.39
CA LYS A 16 4.80 33.72 -19.60
C LYS A 16 3.94 34.95 -19.29
N SER A 17 2.61 34.90 -19.48
CA SER A 17 1.74 36.05 -19.19
C SER A 17 1.45 36.21 -17.70
N LYS A 18 1.41 35.12 -16.92
CA LYS A 18 1.21 35.19 -15.45
C LYS A 18 2.48 35.62 -14.69
N TYR A 19 3.67 35.33 -15.22
CA TYR A 19 4.95 35.67 -14.55
C TYR A 19 5.60 36.97 -15.05
N LYS A 20 4.96 37.72 -15.96
CA LYS A 20 5.47 39.01 -16.44
C LYS A 20 5.04 40.23 -15.62
N SER A 21 4.10 40.08 -14.68
CA SER A 21 3.59 41.21 -13.87
C SER A 21 4.06 41.22 -12.41
N ALA A 22 5.01 40.37 -12.02
CA ALA A 22 5.65 40.47 -10.72
C ALA A 22 7.16 40.45 -10.94
N GLY A 23 7.79 41.62 -10.78
CA GLY A 23 9.23 41.78 -10.88
C GLY A 23 9.96 40.75 -10.03
N PHE A 24 11.01 40.16 -10.60
CA PHE A 24 11.94 39.29 -9.90
C PHE A 24 12.64 40.09 -8.79
N GLY A 25 12.02 40.12 -7.61
CA GLY A 25 12.63 40.53 -6.36
C GLY A 25 12.74 39.31 -5.46
N ASN A 26 13.98 38.87 -5.20
CA ASN A 26 14.42 37.97 -4.12
C ASN A 26 13.32 37.21 -3.36
N TYR A 27 12.82 36.12 -3.93
CA TYR A 27 12.05 35.14 -3.16
C TYR A 27 13.01 34.34 -2.29
N ASN A 28 12.98 34.61 -0.99
CA ASN A 28 13.81 33.98 0.01
C ASN A 28 13.40 32.49 0.11
N LYS A 29 14.36 31.56 0.18
CA LYS A 29 14.14 30.09 0.21
C LYS A 29 13.06 29.65 1.22
N ASN A 30 12.88 30.41 2.30
CA ASN A 30 11.91 30.15 3.35
C ASN A 30 10.45 30.33 2.88
N GLN A 31 10.17 31.27 1.98
CA GLN A 31 8.80 31.49 1.46
C GLN A 31 8.35 30.37 0.52
N PHE A 32 9.27 29.77 -0.24
CA PHE A 32 8.93 28.58 -1.03
C PHE A 32 8.57 27.39 -0.13
N ASN A 33 9.33 27.17 0.96
CA ASN A 33 9.03 26.09 1.90
C ASN A 33 7.68 26.30 2.62
N GLU A 34 7.32 27.53 2.96
CA GLU A 34 6.00 27.86 3.52
C GLU A 34 4.87 27.60 2.52
N ILE A 35 5.06 27.95 1.24
CA ILE A 35 4.08 27.68 0.18
C ILE A 35 3.92 26.17 -0.07
N PHE A 36 5.02 25.40 -0.04
CA PHE A 36 4.93 23.93 -0.17
C PHE A 36 4.27 23.30 1.06
N ALA A 37 4.54 23.80 2.26
CA ALA A 37 3.88 23.33 3.48
C ALA A 37 2.37 23.62 3.47
N ASP A 38 1.94 24.81 3.02
CA ASP A 38 0.53 25.16 2.87
C ASP A 38 -0.17 24.31 1.79
N ILE A 39 0.54 23.98 0.69
CA ILE A 39 0.01 23.07 -0.34
C ILE A 39 -0.15 21.64 0.21
N ASP A 40 0.83 21.14 0.97
CA ASP A 40 0.77 19.82 1.61
C ASP A 40 -0.34 19.75 2.67
N GLU A 41 -0.51 20.80 3.47
CA GLU A 41 -1.58 20.90 4.45
C GLU A 41 -2.96 20.93 3.78
N ARG A 42 -3.12 21.70 2.69
CA ARG A 42 -4.37 21.77 1.93
C ARG A 42 -4.67 20.48 1.16
N LEU A 43 -3.65 19.76 0.67
CA LEU A 43 -3.80 18.43 0.09
C LEU A 43 -4.24 17.41 1.14
N SER A 44 -3.62 17.43 2.32
CA SER A 44 -4.02 16.60 3.47
C SER A 44 -5.47 16.86 3.87
N ASP A 45 -5.89 18.13 3.92
CA ASP A 45 -7.28 18.52 4.21
C ASP A 45 -8.29 18.06 3.15
N ILE A 46 -7.89 18.06 1.87
CA ILE A 46 -8.71 17.57 0.77
C ILE A 46 -8.81 16.03 0.84
N GLU A 47 -7.71 15.33 1.12
CA GLU A 47 -7.71 13.88 1.35
C GLU A 47 -8.62 13.50 2.53
N HIS A 48 -8.60 14.27 3.62
CA HIS A 48 -9.46 14.07 4.78
C HIS A 48 -10.94 14.35 4.52
N LYS A 49 -11.27 15.33 3.68
CA LYS A 49 -12.66 15.70 3.35
C LYS A 49 -13.31 14.79 2.32
N VAL A 50 -12.54 14.25 1.37
CA VAL A 50 -13.07 13.39 0.30
C VAL A 50 -13.15 11.92 0.74
N ASN A 51 -12.42 11.50 1.79
CA ASN A 51 -12.46 10.11 2.26
C ASN A 51 -12.30 9.99 3.79
N PRO A 52 -13.32 10.35 4.59
CA PRO A 52 -13.26 10.28 6.06
C PRO A 52 -13.05 8.86 6.62
N THR A 53 -13.22 7.82 5.79
CA THR A 53 -12.95 6.41 6.10
C THR A 53 -11.50 5.99 5.92
N ALA A 54 -10.68 6.78 5.24
CA ALA A 54 -9.28 6.46 4.98
C ALA A 54 -8.36 6.97 6.11
N LYS A 55 -8.66 6.62 7.37
CA LYS A 55 -7.53 6.39 8.28
C LYS A 55 -6.68 5.36 7.56
N LYS A 56 -5.46 5.73 7.13
CA LYS A 56 -4.46 4.81 6.59
C LYS A 56 -4.22 3.72 7.65
N ILE A 57 -5.06 2.69 7.67
CA ILE A 57 -4.75 1.43 8.32
C ILE A 57 -3.71 0.85 7.38
N LEU A 58 -2.46 1.26 7.56
CA LEU A 58 -1.33 0.66 6.88
C LEU A 58 -1.33 -0.79 7.34
N SER A 59 -1.85 -1.67 6.50
CA SER A 59 -1.84 -3.11 6.73
C SER A 59 -0.39 -3.52 6.96
N THR A 60 -0.13 -4.30 8.00
CA THR A 60 1.21 -4.80 8.25
C THR A 60 1.62 -5.76 7.13
N ARG A 61 2.93 -5.92 6.93
CA ARG A 61 3.47 -6.90 5.96
C ARG A 61 2.89 -8.31 6.14
N ALA A 62 2.70 -8.76 7.38
CA ALA A 62 2.12 -10.06 7.68
C ALA A 62 0.67 -10.16 7.17
N GLN A 63 -0.13 -9.09 7.38
CA GLN A 63 -1.50 -8.98 6.87
C GLN A 63 -1.49 -8.98 5.34
N GLN A 64 -0.64 -8.18 4.70
CA GLN A 64 -0.51 -8.14 3.24
C GLN A 64 -0.18 -9.53 2.66
N MET A 65 0.76 -10.25 3.29
CA MET A 65 1.11 -11.61 2.87
C MET A 65 -0.05 -12.59 3.00
N LEU A 66 -0.79 -12.55 4.12
CA LEU A 66 -1.99 -13.38 4.32
C LEU A 66 -3.09 -13.05 3.31
N LEU A 67 -3.28 -11.77 3.00
CA LEU A 67 -4.24 -11.33 1.98
C LEU A 67 -3.89 -11.95 0.63
N LEU A 68 -2.62 -11.83 0.20
CA LEU A 68 -2.15 -12.40 -1.07
C LEU A 68 -2.25 -13.93 -1.10
N HIS A 69 -2.06 -14.60 0.04
CA HIS A 69 -2.24 -16.04 0.14
C HIS A 69 -3.70 -16.44 -0.11
N HIS A 70 -4.65 -15.82 0.61
CA HIS A 70 -6.08 -16.13 0.47
C HIS A 70 -6.65 -15.75 -0.90
N LEU A 71 -6.11 -14.71 -1.54
CA LEU A 71 -6.44 -14.37 -2.93
C LEU A 71 -5.86 -15.34 -3.96
N GLY A 72 -5.09 -16.36 -3.55
CA GLY A 72 -4.44 -17.32 -4.44
C GLY A 72 -3.26 -16.75 -5.24
N PHE A 73 -2.83 -15.51 -4.96
CA PHE A 73 -1.74 -14.87 -5.70
C PHE A 73 -0.40 -15.60 -5.50
N LEU A 74 -0.14 -16.06 -4.27
CA LEU A 74 1.09 -16.81 -3.97
C LEU A 74 1.15 -18.16 -4.69
N ASP A 75 0.00 -18.81 -4.86
CA ASP A 75 -0.10 -20.09 -5.55
C ASP A 75 0.08 -19.90 -7.06
N LYS A 76 -0.50 -18.83 -7.63
CA LYS A 76 -0.19 -18.39 -9.01
C LYS A 76 1.27 -18.08 -9.23
N LEU A 77 1.96 -17.46 -8.27
CA LEU A 77 3.42 -17.30 -8.33
C LEU A 77 4.17 -18.64 -8.33
N GLY A 78 3.59 -19.68 -7.71
CA GLY A 78 4.10 -21.04 -7.77
C GLY A 78 3.99 -21.69 -9.14
N GLU A 79 2.88 -21.46 -9.86
CA GLU A 79 2.62 -22.02 -11.19
C GLU A 79 3.67 -21.57 -12.23
N PHE A 80 4.27 -20.39 -12.08
CA PHE A 80 5.35 -19.92 -12.96
C PHE A 80 6.70 -20.64 -12.77
N GLY A 81 6.80 -21.59 -11.83
CA GLY A 81 8.02 -22.37 -11.61
C GLY A 81 9.21 -21.55 -11.09
N ILE A 82 8.96 -20.37 -10.50
CA ILE A 82 10.02 -19.49 -9.98
C ILE A 82 10.39 -19.85 -8.53
N SER A 83 11.67 -19.76 -8.20
CA SER A 83 12.16 -20.05 -6.84
C SER A 83 11.66 -19.04 -5.81
N ASN A 84 11.58 -19.44 -4.53
CA ASN A 84 11.14 -18.55 -3.44
C ASN A 84 11.97 -17.25 -3.35
N LYS A 85 13.27 -17.30 -3.69
CA LYS A 85 14.12 -16.11 -3.76
C LYS A 85 13.65 -15.12 -4.84
N LYS A 86 13.19 -15.62 -6.00
CA LYS A 86 12.62 -14.79 -7.07
C LYS A 86 11.22 -14.28 -6.69
N LYS A 87 10.38 -15.12 -6.09
CA LYS A 87 9.07 -14.70 -5.54
C LYS A 87 9.24 -13.56 -4.54
N ALA A 88 10.18 -13.69 -3.61
CA ALA A 88 10.46 -12.68 -2.60
C ALA A 88 10.91 -11.34 -3.20
N LYS A 89 11.69 -11.37 -4.30
CA LYS A 89 12.04 -10.15 -5.05
C LYS A 89 10.82 -9.49 -5.68
N ILE A 90 9.94 -10.24 -6.34
CA ILE A 90 8.72 -9.68 -6.95
C ILE A 90 7.83 -9.06 -5.87
N LEU A 91 7.59 -9.80 -4.79
CA LEU A 91 6.78 -9.35 -3.66
C LEU A 91 7.42 -8.19 -2.91
N SER A 92 8.76 -8.08 -2.87
CA SER A 92 9.44 -6.92 -2.28
C SER A 92 9.11 -5.61 -3.00
N ILE A 93 8.95 -5.66 -4.32
CA ILE A 93 8.56 -4.52 -5.14
C ILE A 93 7.08 -4.21 -4.91
N LEU A 94 6.22 -5.23 -4.91
CA LEU A 94 4.78 -5.07 -4.73
C LEU A 94 4.39 -4.53 -3.34
N LEU A 95 5.05 -5.04 -2.30
CA LEU A 95 4.73 -4.74 -0.90
C LEU A 95 5.62 -3.67 -0.28
N ASN A 96 6.59 -3.14 -1.05
CA ASN A 96 7.59 -2.20 -0.57
C ASN A 96 8.27 -2.68 0.74
N ALA A 97 8.78 -3.92 0.73
CA ALA A 97 9.35 -4.58 1.91
C ALA A 97 10.64 -5.33 1.56
N SER A 98 11.52 -5.55 2.53
CA SER A 98 12.78 -6.28 2.27
C SER A 98 12.54 -7.71 1.74
N PRO A 99 13.25 -8.13 0.67
CA PRO A 99 13.18 -9.49 0.14
C PRO A 99 13.47 -10.57 1.20
N ASP A 100 14.37 -10.32 2.14
CA ASP A 100 14.72 -11.30 3.19
C ASP A 100 13.58 -11.52 4.16
N ASN A 101 12.89 -10.43 4.53
CA ASN A 101 11.70 -10.50 5.37
C ASN A 101 10.58 -11.23 4.64
N ILE A 102 10.31 -10.87 3.37
CA ILE A 102 9.31 -11.58 2.55
C ILE A 102 9.66 -13.06 2.41
N GLY A 103 10.93 -13.41 2.22
CA GLY A 103 11.38 -14.81 2.18
C GLY A 103 11.01 -15.58 3.44
N LYS A 104 11.21 -14.98 4.62
CA LYS A 104 10.78 -15.56 5.91
C LYS A 104 9.26 -15.75 5.97
N ASP A 105 8.49 -14.76 5.52
CA ASP A 105 7.03 -14.88 5.53
C ASP A 105 6.54 -15.94 4.54
N LEU A 106 7.14 -16.05 3.36
CA LEU A 106 6.83 -17.11 2.39
C LEU A 106 7.08 -18.51 2.97
N SER A 107 8.13 -18.68 3.79
CA SER A 107 8.37 -19.96 4.47
C SER A 107 7.36 -20.24 5.59
N MET A 108 6.81 -19.18 6.21
CA MET A 108 5.89 -19.28 7.35
C MET A 108 4.42 -19.38 6.92
N ILE A 109 4.05 -18.88 5.74
CA ILE A 109 2.63 -18.73 5.39
C ILE A 109 1.87 -20.05 5.24
N TYR A 110 2.57 -21.10 4.82
CA TYR A 110 2.01 -22.44 4.70
C TYR A 110 2.11 -23.25 6.01
N ASP A 111 2.88 -22.77 7.00
CA ASP A 111 2.98 -23.42 8.31
C ASP A 111 1.69 -23.15 9.14
N PRO A 112 0.99 -24.18 9.63
CA PRO A 112 -0.20 -24.03 10.48
C PRO A 112 0.06 -23.25 11.76
N VAL A 113 1.26 -23.36 12.36
CA VAL A 113 1.60 -22.79 13.68
C VAL A 113 2.37 -21.46 13.53
N SER A 114 2.33 -20.86 12.35
CA SER A 114 3.15 -19.68 12.08
C SER A 114 2.72 -18.47 12.91
N ARG A 115 3.72 -17.68 13.33
CA ARG A 115 3.53 -16.40 14.03
C ARG A 115 2.78 -15.32 13.25
N ILE A 116 2.57 -15.51 11.94
CA ILE A 116 1.78 -14.55 11.15
C ILE A 116 0.28 -14.86 11.22
N LYS A 117 -0.10 -16.11 11.52
CA LYS A 117 -1.50 -16.57 11.62
C LYS A 117 -2.06 -16.30 13.03
N THR A 118 -2.19 -15.04 13.39
CA THR A 118 -2.76 -14.60 14.68
C THR A 118 -4.21 -14.14 14.53
N SER A 119 -4.99 -14.21 15.61
CA SER A 119 -6.37 -13.71 15.61
C SER A 119 -6.44 -12.24 15.18
N GLY A 120 -5.52 -11.41 15.68
CA GLY A 120 -5.40 -10.00 15.32
C GLY A 120 -5.18 -9.76 13.82
N ASN A 121 -4.32 -10.55 13.17
CA ASN A 121 -4.12 -10.43 11.73
C ASN A 121 -5.36 -10.89 10.95
N TYR A 122 -5.98 -12.01 11.34
CA TYR A 122 -7.18 -12.53 10.67
C TYR A 122 -8.41 -11.63 10.83
N LYS A 123 -8.54 -10.89 11.93
CA LYS A 123 -9.59 -9.86 12.10
C LYS A 123 -9.50 -8.79 11.01
N VAL A 124 -8.30 -8.31 10.71
CA VAL A 124 -8.08 -7.30 9.66
C VAL A 124 -8.39 -7.88 8.28
N ILE A 125 -7.96 -9.11 8.01
CA ILE A 125 -8.19 -9.78 6.71
C ILE A 125 -9.67 -10.06 6.47
N ASN A 126 -10.37 -10.61 7.46
CA ASN A 126 -11.81 -10.86 7.37
C ASN A 126 -12.58 -9.54 7.15
N ALA A 127 -12.22 -8.47 7.88
CA ALA A 127 -12.82 -7.16 7.68
C ALA A 127 -12.61 -6.64 6.24
N ALA A 128 -11.42 -6.83 5.66
CA ALA A 128 -11.14 -6.45 4.27
C ALA A 128 -11.99 -7.25 3.28
N PHE A 129 -12.16 -8.57 3.47
CA PHE A 129 -13.02 -9.38 2.61
C PHE A 129 -14.50 -9.05 2.76
N LYS A 130 -14.96 -8.73 3.97
CA LYS A 130 -16.32 -8.22 4.22
C LYS A 130 -16.59 -6.91 3.50
N GLN A 131 -15.64 -5.97 3.54
CA GLN A 131 -15.73 -4.71 2.81
C GLN A 131 -15.74 -4.92 1.29
N ALA A 132 -14.97 -5.88 0.79
CA ALA A 132 -14.93 -6.23 -0.62
C ALA A 132 -16.12 -7.08 -1.10
N GLY A 133 -16.92 -7.65 -0.19
CA GLY A 133 -18.08 -8.48 -0.52
C GLY A 133 -17.74 -9.88 -1.07
N ILE A 134 -16.54 -10.42 -0.79
CA ILE A 134 -16.09 -11.70 -1.34
C ILE A 134 -16.47 -12.85 -0.40
N LYS A 135 -17.71 -13.35 -0.54
CA LYS A 135 -18.33 -14.31 0.40
C LYS A 135 -17.48 -15.55 0.72
N THR A 136 -16.91 -16.19 -0.28
CA THR A 136 -16.12 -17.42 -0.09
C THR A 136 -14.91 -17.19 0.83
N LEU A 137 -14.21 -16.06 0.64
CA LEU A 137 -13.05 -15.73 1.47
C LEU A 137 -13.44 -15.25 2.86
N ILE A 138 -14.64 -14.67 3.03
CA ILE A 138 -15.20 -14.34 4.34
C ILE A 138 -15.40 -15.64 5.13
N ASP A 139 -16.14 -16.59 4.57
CA ASP A 139 -16.47 -17.86 5.22
C ASP A 139 -15.17 -18.62 5.60
N ASP A 140 -14.21 -18.70 4.69
CA ASP A 140 -12.91 -19.36 4.92
C ASP A 140 -12.12 -18.69 6.05
N THR A 141 -12.05 -17.36 6.07
CA THR A 141 -11.28 -16.63 7.08
C THR A 141 -11.97 -16.59 8.44
N GLU A 142 -13.30 -16.64 8.50
CA GLU A 142 -14.06 -16.78 9.75
C GLU A 142 -13.79 -18.11 10.43
N ILE A 143 -13.81 -19.22 9.68
CA ILE A 143 -13.50 -20.55 10.22
C ILE A 143 -12.09 -20.58 10.84
N ILE A 144 -11.12 -19.94 10.20
CA ILE A 144 -9.75 -19.86 10.73
C ILE A 144 -9.71 -18.98 11.98
N LEU A 145 -10.36 -17.82 11.95
CA LEU A 145 -10.40 -16.89 13.07
C LEU A 145 -11.01 -17.53 14.31
N GLU A 146 -12.14 -18.22 14.19
CA GLU A 146 -12.77 -18.94 15.31
C GLU A 146 -11.86 -19.99 15.94
N LYS A 147 -11.08 -20.70 15.12
CA LYS A 147 -10.11 -21.70 15.61
C LYS A 147 -9.00 -21.04 16.41
N LEU A 148 -8.48 -19.91 15.93
CA LEU A 148 -7.41 -19.16 16.61
C LEU A 148 -7.91 -18.58 17.95
N GLU A 149 -9.10 -18.00 17.98
CA GLU A 149 -9.68 -17.47 19.22
C GLU A 149 -9.98 -18.56 20.26
N LYS A 150 -10.35 -19.78 19.83
CA LYS A 150 -10.50 -20.93 20.74
C LYS A 150 -9.18 -21.41 21.34
N GLN A 151 -8.06 -21.21 20.64
CA GLN A 151 -6.73 -21.58 21.13
C GLN A 151 -6.18 -20.54 22.12
N GLU A 152 -6.47 -19.25 21.90
CA GLU A 152 -6.02 -18.16 22.79
C GLU A 152 -6.74 -18.14 24.15
N ASN A 153 -7.95 -18.72 24.22
CA ASN A 153 -8.76 -18.80 25.45
C ASN A 153 -8.53 -20.06 26.31
N LYS A 154 -7.52 -20.88 25.98
CA LYS A 154 -7.11 -22.06 26.75
C LYS A 154 -5.80 -21.81 27.48
#